data_AF-A0A9X4SHX0-F1
#
_entry.id   AF-A0A9X4SHX0-F1
#
_cell.length_a   1.000
_cell.length_b   1.000
_cell.length_c   1.000
_cell.angle_alpha   90.00
_cell.angle_beta   90.00
_cell.angle_gamma   90.00
#
_symmetry.space_group_name_H-M   'P 1'
#
loop_
_entity.id
_entity.type
_entity.pdbx_description
1 polymer ?
#
loop_
_entity_poly.entity_id
_entity_poly.type
_entity_poly.pdbx_seq_one_letter_code
_entity_poly.pdbx_strand_id
1 'polypeptide(L)'
;MKTYEYIVLWDLIDDTPEVEEILKEIEGKQWTSFKSNSSTLFLVAEQILEKNHDEWEIYDEDDGVFIVVKENNSDYWELHRVSIVYQLSTTSEEILSVEY
;
A
#
# COMPACT_ATOMS: atom_id res chain seq x y z
N MET A 1 0.75 11.03 15.47
CA MET A 1 -0.14 10.64 14.36
C MET A 1 -0.37 11.83 13.44
N LYS A 2 -0.06 11.64 12.16
CA LYS A 2 -0.43 12.55 11.07
C LYS A 2 -1.68 12.03 10.36
N THR A 3 -2.36 12.92 9.64
CA THR A 3 -3.54 12.57 8.83
C THR A 3 -3.14 12.56 7.37
N TYR A 4 -3.52 11.50 6.69
CA TYR A 4 -3.32 11.25 5.28
C TYR A 4 -4.67 11.07 4.61
N GLU A 5 -4.65 11.14 3.29
CA GLU A 5 -5.80 10.93 2.42
C GLU A 5 -5.41 9.93 1.34
N TYR A 6 -6.32 9.03 0.99
CA TYR A 6 -6.08 8.06 -0.08
C TYR A 6 -7.27 7.82 -1.00
N ILE A 7 -6.97 7.38 -2.22
CA ILE A 7 -7.93 6.88 -3.22
C ILE A 7 -7.43 5.52 -3.71
N VAL A 8 -8.35 4.58 -3.83
CA VAL A 8 -8.08 3.25 -4.39
C VAL A 8 -8.48 3.23 -5.86
N LEU A 9 -7.59 2.71 -6.71
CA LEU A 9 -7.75 2.64 -8.16
C LEU A 9 -7.88 1.17 -8.59
N TRP A 10 -9.11 0.66 -8.61
CA TRP A 10 -9.43 -0.73 -8.92
C TRP A 10 -9.32 -1.07 -10.42
N ASP A 11 -9.67 -0.12 -11.27
CA ASP A 11 -9.76 -0.32 -12.72
C ASP A 11 -8.41 -0.16 -13.44
N LEU A 12 -7.35 0.14 -12.68
CA LEU A 12 -6.03 0.41 -13.24
C LEU A 12 -5.24 -0.91 -13.34
N ILE A 13 -5.13 -1.41 -14.57
CA ILE A 13 -4.60 -2.75 -14.88
C ILE A 13 -3.13 -2.68 -15.34
N ASP A 14 -2.66 -1.53 -15.81
CA ASP A 14 -1.28 -1.34 -16.24
C ASP A 14 -0.35 -1.32 -15.02
N ASP A 15 0.75 -2.09 -15.05
CA ASP A 15 1.78 -2.07 -14.01
C ASP A 15 2.55 -0.73 -13.99
N THR A 16 2.45 0.05 -15.07
CA THR A 16 3.12 1.34 -15.29
C THR A 16 2.15 2.38 -15.85
N PRO A 17 1.12 2.78 -15.08
CA PRO A 17 0.15 3.76 -15.56
C PRO A 17 0.79 5.11 -15.85
N GLU A 18 0.31 5.77 -16.90
CA GLU A 18 0.73 7.13 -17.20
C GLU A 18 0.10 8.13 -16.23
N VAL A 19 0.81 9.23 -15.97
CA VAL A 19 0.32 10.29 -15.06
C VAL A 19 -1.05 10.83 -15.49
N GLU A 20 -1.29 10.96 -16.80
CA GLU A 20 -2.57 11.44 -17.31
C GLU A 20 -3.74 10.48 -17.03
N GLU A 21 -3.48 9.17 -17.04
CA GLU A 21 -4.48 8.16 -16.71
C GLU A 21 -4.83 8.22 -15.23
N ILE A 22 -3.82 8.30 -14.37
CA ILE A 22 -3.99 8.44 -12.91
C ILE A 22 -4.80 9.70 -12.60
N LEU A 23 -4.47 10.83 -13.23
CA LEU A 23 -5.16 12.10 -13.02
C LEU A 23 -6.64 12.03 -13.41
N LYS A 24 -6.98 11.38 -14.53
CA LYS A 24 -8.37 11.14 -14.93
C LYS A 24 -9.10 10.24 -13.94
N GLU A 25 -8.41 9.20 -13.46
CA GLU A 25 -8.99 8.24 -12.51
C GLU A 25 -9.26 8.85 -11.14
N ILE A 26 -8.44 9.78 -10.64
CA ILE A 26 -8.70 10.46 -9.36
C ILE A 26 -9.67 11.63 -9.47
N GLU A 27 -9.93 12.13 -10.69
CA GLU A 27 -10.82 13.28 -10.90
C GLU A 27 -12.25 12.95 -10.46
N GLY A 28 -12.78 13.73 -9.50
CA GLY A 28 -14.12 13.53 -8.96
C GLY A 28 -14.27 12.39 -7.95
N LYS A 29 -13.21 11.61 -7.67
CA LYS A 29 -13.23 10.60 -6.59
C LYS A 29 -13.08 11.26 -5.21
N GLN A 30 -13.73 10.66 -4.22
CA GLN A 30 -13.64 11.11 -2.83
C GLN A 30 -12.40 10.53 -2.17
N TRP A 31 -11.61 11.40 -1.53
CA TRP A 31 -10.47 11.01 -0.71
C TRP A 31 -10.94 10.44 0.63
N THR A 32 -10.38 9.31 1.02
CA THR A 32 -10.64 8.67 2.32
C THR A 32 -9.56 9.07 3.31
N SER A 33 -9.96 9.54 4.49
CA SER A 33 -9.00 9.95 5.53
C SER A 33 -8.41 8.75 6.26
N PHE A 34 -7.09 8.78 6.49
CA PHE A 34 -6.34 7.76 7.22
C PHE A 34 -5.42 8.40 8.26
N LYS A 35 -5.27 7.80 9.43
CA LYS A 35 -4.34 8.27 10.48
C LYS A 35 -3.18 7.31 10.59
N SER A 36 -1.96 7.80 10.47
CA SER A 36 -0.75 7.00 10.60
C SER A 36 0.26 7.63 11.57
N ASN A 37 1.10 6.79 12.17
CA ASN A 37 2.30 7.22 12.88
C ASN A 37 3.53 7.31 11.98
N SER A 38 3.47 6.76 10.77
CA SER A 38 4.51 6.91 9.76
C SER A 38 4.53 8.34 9.22
N SER A 39 5.71 8.79 8.79
CA SER A 39 5.89 10.02 8.01
C SER A 39 6.08 9.75 6.51
N THR A 40 6.28 8.49 6.11
CA THR A 40 6.64 8.07 4.75
C THR A 40 5.42 7.50 4.04
N LEU A 41 5.06 8.01 2.85
CA LEU A 41 3.83 7.65 2.14
C LEU A 41 3.75 6.17 1.77
N PHE A 42 4.85 5.55 1.33
CA PHE A 42 4.90 4.10 1.11
C PHE A 42 4.48 3.27 2.33
N LEU A 43 5.00 3.59 3.53
CA LEU A 43 4.61 2.90 4.77
C LEU A 43 3.17 3.23 5.19
N VAL A 44 2.64 4.39 4.79
CA VAL A 44 1.22 4.70 4.98
C VAL A 44 0.36 3.84 4.06
N ALA A 45 0.75 3.66 2.80
CA ALA A 45 0.08 2.77 1.86
C ALA A 45 0.08 1.30 2.35
N GLU A 46 1.19 0.84 2.92
CA GLU A 46 1.29 -0.47 3.56
C GLU A 46 0.28 -0.63 4.71
N GLN A 47 0.20 0.35 5.61
CA GLN A 47 -0.78 0.32 6.71
C GLN A 47 -2.24 0.44 6.24
N ILE A 48 -2.46 1.13 5.13
CA ILE A 48 -3.77 1.18 4.48
C ILE A 48 -4.13 -0.22 3.96
N LEU A 49 -3.21 -0.91 3.28
CA LEU A 49 -3.43 -2.30 2.84
C LEU A 49 -3.68 -3.22 4.05
N GLU A 50 -2.82 -3.19 5.07
CA GLU A 50 -2.94 -4.02 6.27
C GLU A 50 -4.32 -3.89 6.92
N LYS A 51 -4.91 -2.70 6.89
CA LYS A 51 -6.22 -2.46 7.50
C LYS A 51 -7.41 -2.89 6.63
N ASN A 52 -7.24 -2.92 5.31
CA ASN A 52 -8.37 -3.07 4.38
C ASN A 52 -8.28 -4.32 3.49
N HIS A 53 -7.17 -5.06 3.47
CA HIS A 53 -6.97 -6.17 2.52
C HIS A 53 -8.11 -7.20 2.53
N ASP A 54 -8.66 -7.52 3.71
CA ASP A 54 -9.79 -8.43 3.86
C ASP A 54 -11.08 -7.89 3.22
N GLU A 55 -11.39 -6.60 3.44
CA GLU A 55 -12.56 -5.94 2.84
C GLU A 55 -12.41 -5.78 1.32
N TRP A 56 -11.15 -5.67 0.89
CA TRP A 56 -10.73 -5.49 -0.49
C TRP A 56 -10.57 -6.79 -1.27
N GLU A 57 -10.79 -7.92 -0.60
CA GLU A 57 -10.64 -9.26 -1.16
C GLU A 57 -9.24 -9.48 -1.78
N ILE A 58 -8.22 -8.84 -1.22
CA ILE A 58 -6.81 -9.02 -1.60
C ILE A 58 -6.21 -10.07 -0.67
N TYR A 59 -5.98 -11.27 -1.20
CA TYR A 59 -5.50 -12.42 -0.41
C TYR A 59 -4.16 -12.97 -0.89
N ASP A 60 -3.85 -12.83 -2.18
CA ASP A 60 -2.66 -13.40 -2.79
C ASP A 60 -1.71 -12.33 -3.37
N GLU A 61 -0.50 -12.74 -3.75
CA GLU A 61 0.54 -11.82 -4.26
C GLU A 61 0.19 -11.24 -5.64
N ASP A 62 -0.62 -11.97 -6.40
CA ASP A 62 -1.13 -11.55 -7.71
C ASP A 62 -2.32 -10.57 -7.57
N ASP A 63 -2.98 -10.57 -6.40
CA ASP A 63 -4.05 -9.63 -6.08
C ASP A 63 -3.39 -8.33 -5.58
N GLY A 64 -3.33 -7.34 -6.47
CA GLY A 64 -2.76 -6.04 -6.18
C GLY A 64 -3.73 -4.93 -6.55
N VAL A 65 -3.63 -3.82 -5.82
CA VAL A 65 -4.37 -2.60 -6.15
C VAL A 65 -3.46 -1.39 -6.10
N PHE A 66 -3.82 -0.39 -6.89
CA PHE A 66 -3.15 0.89 -6.87
C PHE A 66 -3.81 1.83 -5.87
N ILE A 67 -2.99 2.50 -5.06
CA ILE A 67 -3.42 3.47 -4.07
C ILE A 67 -2.67 4.77 -4.29
N VAL A 68 -3.41 5.85 -4.45
CA VAL A 68 -2.87 7.20 -4.40
C VAL A 68 -2.94 7.69 -2.97
N VAL A 69 -1.82 8.14 -2.40
CA VAL A 69 -1.74 8.59 -1.01
C VAL A 69 -1.12 9.99 -0.95
N LYS A 70 -1.66 10.85 -0.08
CA LYS A 70 -1.09 12.17 0.23
C LYS A 70 -1.26 12.55 1.69
N GLU A 71 -0.42 13.45 2.19
CA GLU A 71 -0.65 14.09 3.49
C GLU A 71 -1.87 15.03 3.39
N ASN A 72 -2.67 15.12 4.46
CA ASN A 72 -3.84 16.00 4.46
C ASN A 72 -3.44 17.47 4.21
N ASN A 73 -4.14 18.15 3.30
CA ASN A 73 -3.83 19.49 2.78
C ASN A 73 -2.51 19.57 1.96
N SER A 74 -1.98 18.45 1.50
CA SER A 74 -0.90 18.42 0.51
C SER A 74 -1.46 18.33 -0.90
N ASP A 75 -0.81 19.02 -1.84
CA ASP A 75 -1.01 18.81 -3.28
C ASP A 75 -0.11 17.70 -3.84
N TYR A 76 0.94 17.35 -3.09
CA TYR A 76 1.84 16.25 -3.43
C TYR A 76 1.23 14.91 -3.01
N TRP A 77 1.16 13.98 -3.96
CA TRP A 77 0.69 12.62 -3.79
C TRP A 77 1.66 11.63 -4.42
N GLU A 78 1.67 10.40 -3.91
CA GLU A 78 2.41 9.27 -4.44
C GLU A 78 1.43 8.16 -4.85
N LEU A 79 1.73 7.46 -5.95
CA LEU A 79 1.03 6.24 -6.36
C LEU A 79 1.82 5.03 -5.88
N HIS A 80 1.14 4.07 -5.26
CA HIS A 80 1.72 2.81 -4.83
C HIS A 80 0.88 1.64 -5.34
N ARG A 81 1.53 0.66 -5.97
CA ARG A 81 0.95 -0.68 -6.13
C ARG A 81 1.18 -1.43 -4.83
N VAL A 82 0.12 -1.94 -4.22
CA VAL A 82 0.20 -2.70 -2.97
C VAL A 82 -0.41 -4.09 -3.17
N SER A 83 0.22 -5.09 -2.58
CA SER A 83 -0.21 -6.49 -2.61
C SER A 83 0.25 -7.18 -1.32
N ILE A 84 -0.38 -8.32 -0.98
CA ILE A 84 0.15 -9.18 0.08
C ILE A 84 1.41 -9.88 -0.45
N VAL A 85 2.38 -10.14 0.43
CA VAL A 85 3.57 -10.93 0.11
C VAL A 85 3.78 -11.95 1.21
N TYR A 86 3.95 -13.22 0.83
CA TYR A 86 4.16 -14.32 1.78
C TYR A 86 5.65 -14.56 2.00
N GLN A 87 6.13 -14.26 3.20
CA GLN A 87 7.52 -14.53 3.58
C GLN A 87 7.65 -15.85 4.35
N LEU A 88 8.36 -16.82 3.78
CA LEU A 88 8.83 -18.00 4.52
C LEU A 88 10.08 -17.61 5.33
N SER A 89 10.06 -17.85 6.63
CA SER A 89 11.20 -17.64 7.52
C SER A 89 11.45 -18.85 8.40
N THR A 90 12.73 -19.13 8.68
CA THR A 90 13.15 -20.17 9.63
C THR A 90 13.58 -19.51 10.92
N THR A 91 12.97 -19.92 12.03
CA THR A 91 13.42 -19.59 13.38
C THR A 91 14.02 -20.84 14.00
N SER A 92 15.33 -20.86 14.25
CA SER A 92 15.98 -21.94 15.00
C SER A 92 15.99 -21.57 16.48
N GLU A 93 15.14 -22.21 17.29
CA GLU A 93 15.16 -22.03 18.74
C GLU A 93 16.44 -22.63 19.38
N GLU A 94 17.04 -23.65 18.74
CA GLU A 94 18.30 -24.25 19.16
C GLU A 94 19.31 -24.26 18.00
N ILE A 95 20.49 -23.67 18.24
CA ILE A 95 21.62 -23.68 17.30
C ILE A 95 22.70 -24.59 17.90
N LEU A 96 22.96 -25.73 17.26
CA LEU A 96 24.06 -26.63 17.58
C LEU A 96 25.25 -26.32 16.67
N SER A 97 26.29 -25.71 17.21
CA SER A 97 27.57 -25.48 16.54
C SER A 97 28.56 -26.54 17.02
N VAL A 98 29.19 -27.28 16.09
CA VAL A 98 30.25 -28.25 16.40
C VAL A 98 31.53 -27.79 15.69
N GLU A 99 32.57 -27.50 16.46
CA GLU A 99 33.91 -27.25 15.93
C GLU A 99 34.73 -28.55 15.95
N TYR A 100 35.42 -28.83 14.84
CA TYR A 100 36.33 -29.97 14.69
C TYR A 100 37.78 -29.57 14.98
#